data_AF-A0A1E4E745-F1
#
_entry.id   AF-A0A1E4E745-F1
#
_cell.length_a   1.000
_cell.length_b   1.000
_cell.length_c   1.000
_cell.angle_alpha   90.00
_cell.angle_beta   90.00
_cell.angle_gamma   90.00
#
_symmetry.space_group_name_H-M   'P 1'
#
loop_
_entity.id
_entity.type
_entity.pdbx_description
1 polymer ?
#
loop_
_entity_poly.entity_id
_entity_poly.type
_entity_poly.pdbx_seq_one_letter_code
_entity_poly.pdbx_strand_id
1 'polypeptide(L)'
;MKYFSGEIKDLLSGKRKLKFRAAVPYDHAAYNPDNEQSLQEISGFEKTTDDEFSEVEHLIERLKAVIADASRRKLIPQEFKQYLSMVLKEYPSVRYSPLRSSINELIVSECQKYGAVTLNEDEVELLWKEAV
;
A
#
# COMPACT_ATOMS: atom_id res chain seq x y z
N MET A 1 6.76 -12.49 -31.28
CA MET A 1 6.43 -12.00 -29.93
C MET A 1 7.22 -12.83 -28.92
N LYS A 2 8.16 -12.22 -28.21
CA LYS A 2 8.99 -12.90 -27.20
C LYS A 2 8.41 -12.60 -25.81
N TYR A 3 8.03 -13.65 -25.10
CA TYR A 3 7.50 -13.60 -23.74
C TYR A 3 8.67 -13.62 -22.74
N PHE A 4 8.73 -12.63 -21.86
CA PHE A 4 9.67 -12.56 -20.74
C PHE A 4 9.01 -13.22 -19.52
N SER A 5 9.14 -14.54 -19.42
CA SER A 5 8.60 -15.33 -18.29
C SER A 5 9.69 -15.83 -17.33
N GLY A 6 10.97 -15.52 -17.58
CA GLY A 6 12.10 -15.99 -16.78
C GLY A 6 12.31 -15.19 -15.49
N GLU A 7 12.21 -13.87 -15.55
CA GLU A 7 12.69 -12.99 -14.47
C GLU A 7 11.68 -12.82 -13.33
N ILE A 8 10.40 -13.13 -13.56
CA ILE A 8 9.36 -13.07 -12.53
C ILE A 8 9.50 -14.23 -11.53
N LYS A 9 10.09 -15.37 -11.94
CA LYS A 9 10.26 -16.53 -11.05
C LYS A 9 11.24 -16.30 -9.92
N ASP A 10 12.23 -15.43 -10.09
CA ASP A 10 13.23 -15.18 -9.05
C ASP A 10 12.76 -14.20 -7.97
N LEU A 11 11.72 -13.39 -8.24
CA LEU A 11 11.17 -12.45 -7.26
C LEU A 11 10.24 -13.15 -6.25
N LEU A 12 9.55 -14.21 -6.68
CA LEU A 12 8.61 -14.99 -5.86
C LEU A 12 9.29 -16.04 -4.95
N SER A 13 10.59 -16.30 -5.12
CA SER A 13 11.28 -17.37 -4.36
C SER A 13 11.79 -16.95 -2.97
N GLY A 14 11.41 -15.77 -2.47
CA GLY A 14 11.43 -15.47 -1.02
C GLY A 14 12.77 -15.61 -0.30
N LYS A 15 13.92 -15.50 -0.97
CA LYS A 15 15.25 -15.70 -0.36
C LYS A 15 16.27 -14.65 -0.79
N ARG A 16 16.07 -13.39 -0.40
CA ARG A 16 17.19 -12.44 -0.26
C ARG A 16 17.10 -11.74 1.08
N LYS A 17 17.96 -12.16 2.02
CA LYS A 17 18.34 -11.34 3.18
C LYS A 17 19.09 -10.12 2.66
N LEU A 18 18.38 -9.01 2.46
CA LEU A 18 18.98 -7.70 2.23
C LEU A 18 19.65 -7.26 3.54
N LYS A 19 20.97 -7.47 3.63
CA LYS A 19 21.81 -6.78 4.61
C LYS A 19 22.00 -5.35 4.10
N PHE A 20 21.11 -4.45 4.49
CA PHE A 20 21.34 -3.03 4.34
C PHE A 20 22.46 -2.62 5.30
N ARG A 21 23.68 -2.51 4.77
CA ARG A 21 24.73 -1.71 5.41
C ARG A 21 24.49 -0.26 4.97
N ALA A 22 23.76 0.48 5.79
CA ALA A 22 23.75 1.94 5.70
C ALA A 22 25.12 2.43 6.19
N ALA A 23 25.89 3.04 5.29
CA ALA A 23 27.09 3.77 5.65
C ALA A 23 26.66 5.13 6.20
N VAL A 24 26.87 5.34 7.49
CA VAL A 24 26.78 6.65 8.14
C VAL A 24 28.21 7.10 8.41
N PRO A 25 28.71 8.18 7.77
CA PRO A 25 29.87 8.90 8.28
C PRO A 25 29.34 10.08 9.07
N TYR A 26 29.28 9.96 10.40
CA TYR A 26 29.19 11.16 11.24
C TYR A 26 30.16 11.04 12.41
N ASP A 27 30.98 12.08 12.45
CA ASP A 27 32.07 12.34 13.37
C ASP A 27 31.69 12.18 14.83
N HIS A 28 32.68 11.69 15.57
CA HIS A 28 32.64 11.33 16.96
C HIS A 28 32.66 12.61 17.83
N ALA A 29 31.51 13.03 18.34
CA ALA A 29 31.44 13.95 19.47
C ALA A 29 30.86 13.21 20.68
N ALA A 30 31.73 13.02 21.67
CA ALA A 30 31.50 12.30 22.91
C ALA A 30 30.34 12.87 23.75
N TYR A 31 29.48 11.98 24.27
CA TYR A 31 28.71 12.25 25.49
C TYR A 31 28.22 10.95 26.17
N ASN A 32 27.91 11.08 27.47
CA ASN A 32 28.03 10.09 28.55
C ASN A 32 27.04 8.90 28.53
N PRO A 33 27.39 7.77 29.21
CA PRO A 33 26.55 6.60 29.33
C PRO A 33 25.70 6.68 30.61
N ASP A 34 24.57 7.38 30.56
CA ASP A 34 23.52 7.19 31.58
C ASP A 34 22.18 7.71 31.06
N ASN A 35 21.52 6.92 30.20
CA ASN A 35 20.08 7.01 30.00
C ASN A 35 19.60 5.75 29.25
N GLU A 36 19.37 4.67 29.99
CA GLU A 36 18.53 3.57 29.54
C GLU A 36 17.07 4.06 29.47
N GLN A 37 16.75 4.80 28.41
CA GLN A 37 15.38 4.92 27.93
C GLN A 37 15.38 4.36 26.52
N SER A 38 15.05 3.06 26.49
CA SER A 38 14.59 2.32 25.33
C SER A 38 13.94 3.24 24.30
N LEU A 39 14.57 3.38 23.13
CA LEU A 39 13.87 3.71 21.91
C LEU A 39 12.73 2.70 21.79
N GLN A 40 11.53 3.09 22.20
CA GLN A 40 10.32 2.53 21.63
C GLN A 40 10.31 2.99 20.18
N GLU A 41 11.03 2.23 19.35
CA GLU A 41 10.69 2.12 17.95
C GLU A 41 9.19 1.83 17.91
N ILE A 42 8.48 2.69 17.19
CA ILE A 42 7.03 2.73 17.06
C ILE A 42 6.60 1.40 16.44
N SER A 43 6.46 0.37 17.26
CA SER A 43 5.90 -0.93 16.93
C SER A 43 4.39 -0.77 16.88
N GLY A 44 3.89 -0.02 15.90
CA GLY A 44 2.47 0.05 15.54
C GLY A 44 1.95 -1.24 14.88
N PHE A 45 2.63 -2.37 15.08
CA PHE A 45 2.20 -3.71 14.69
C PHE A 45 1.53 -4.45 15.87
N GLU A 46 1.29 -3.77 16.99
CA GLU A 46 0.59 -4.40 18.11
C GLU A 46 -0.90 -4.54 17.80
N LYS A 47 -1.25 -5.76 17.38
CA LYS A 47 -2.57 -6.42 17.48
C LYS A 47 -3.49 -6.35 16.26
N THR A 48 -2.95 -6.55 15.06
CA THR A 48 -3.77 -6.97 13.91
C THR A 48 -3.95 -8.49 13.95
N THR A 49 -5.17 -8.96 13.69
CA THR A 49 -5.44 -10.41 13.61
C THR A 49 -5.02 -10.93 12.23
N ASP A 50 -4.76 -12.23 12.12
CA ASP A 50 -4.47 -12.88 10.83
C ASP A 50 -5.58 -12.61 9.79
N ASP A 51 -6.83 -12.51 10.27
CA ASP A 51 -8.01 -12.18 9.49
C ASP A 51 -7.95 -10.75 8.90
N GLU A 52 -7.47 -9.77 9.68
CA GLU A 52 -7.31 -8.38 9.21
C GLU A 52 -6.27 -8.27 8.07
N PHE A 53 -5.17 -9.02 8.16
CA PHE A 53 -4.20 -9.08 7.07
C PHE A 53 -4.79 -9.73 5.82
N SER A 54 -5.53 -10.83 5.98
CA SER A 54 -6.20 -11.50 4.86
C SER A 54 -7.20 -10.57 4.18
N GLU A 55 -7.97 -9.77 4.94
CA GLU A 55 -8.89 -8.79 4.37
C GLU A 55 -8.16 -7.69 3.58
N VAL A 56 -7.02 -7.22 4.09
CA VAL A 56 -6.18 -6.22 3.39
C VAL A 56 -5.60 -6.80 2.10
N GLU A 57 -5.07 -8.02 2.12
CA GLU A 57 -4.54 -8.68 0.93
C GLU A 57 -5.64 -8.85 -0.14
N HIS A 58 -6.82 -9.30 0.28
CA HIS A 58 -7.96 -9.45 -0.62
C HIS A 58 -8.42 -8.10 -1.21
N LEU A 59 -8.43 -7.03 -0.40
CA LEU A 59 -8.68 -5.67 -0.89
C LEU A 59 -7.65 -5.26 -1.94
N ILE A 60 -6.36 -5.47 -1.68
CA ILE A 60 -5.26 -5.10 -2.60
C ILE A 60 -5.44 -5.78 -3.95
N GLU A 61 -5.74 -7.08 -3.97
CA GLU A 61 -5.97 -7.82 -5.21
C GLU A 61 -7.18 -7.27 -5.98
N ARG A 62 -8.27 -6.98 -5.25
CA ARG A 62 -9.50 -6.45 -5.85
C ARG A 62 -9.31 -5.04 -6.42
N LEU A 63 -8.61 -4.16 -5.71
CA LEU A 63 -8.26 -2.81 -6.19
C LEU A 63 -7.46 -2.88 -7.49
N LYS A 64 -6.42 -3.72 -7.54
CA LYS A 64 -5.61 -3.91 -8.75
C LYS A 64 -6.45 -4.39 -9.93
N ALA A 65 -7.34 -5.36 -9.69
CA ALA A 65 -8.23 -5.88 -10.72
C ALA A 65 -9.19 -4.80 -11.25
N VAL A 66 -9.82 -4.03 -10.36
CA VAL A 66 -10.77 -2.97 -10.71
C VAL A 66 -10.08 -1.84 -11.47
N ILE A 67 -8.91 -1.39 -11.04
CA ILE A 67 -8.15 -0.33 -11.72
C ILE A 67 -7.72 -0.80 -13.12
N ALA A 68 -7.24 -2.04 -13.24
CA ALA A 68 -6.85 -2.60 -14.53
C ALA A 68 -8.07 -2.77 -15.48
N ASP A 69 -9.22 -3.22 -14.97
CA ASP A 69 -10.45 -3.36 -15.75
C ASP A 69 -10.99 -1.99 -16.18
N ALA A 70 -10.99 -1.00 -15.29
CA ALA A 70 -11.38 0.37 -15.58
C ALA A 70 -10.53 1.00 -16.69
N SER A 71 -9.21 0.79 -16.65
CA SER A 71 -8.29 1.20 -17.71
C SER A 71 -8.63 0.54 -19.05
N ARG A 72 -8.82 -0.79 -19.05
CA ARG A 72 -9.14 -1.56 -20.26
C ARG A 72 -10.46 -1.13 -20.89
N ARG A 73 -11.48 -0.87 -20.06
CA ARG A 73 -12.81 -0.44 -20.49
C ARG A 73 -12.89 1.06 -20.79
N LYS A 74 -11.86 1.83 -20.43
CA LYS A 74 -11.82 3.30 -20.52
C LYS A 74 -13.01 3.93 -19.80
N LEU A 75 -13.27 3.49 -18.56
CA LEU A 75 -14.32 4.09 -17.74
C LEU A 75 -14.06 5.59 -17.56
N ILE A 76 -15.13 6.37 -17.58
CA ILE A 76 -15.01 7.79 -17.28
C ILE A 76 -14.70 8.00 -15.79
N PRO A 77 -14.07 9.12 -15.40
CA PRO A 77 -13.63 9.33 -14.02
C PRO A 77 -14.71 9.15 -12.96
N GLN A 78 -15.94 9.57 -13.25
CA GLN A 78 -17.06 9.46 -12.32
C GLN A 78 -17.48 8.01 -12.06
N GLU A 79 -17.61 7.20 -13.11
CA GLU A 79 -17.96 5.78 -12.99
C GLU A 79 -16.85 5.01 -12.27
N PHE A 80 -15.59 5.33 -12.58
CA PHE A 80 -14.45 4.74 -11.91
C PHE A 80 -14.44 5.06 -10.40
N LYS A 81 -14.63 6.33 -10.03
CA LYS A 81 -14.72 6.76 -8.62
C LYS A 81 -15.86 6.05 -7.89
N GLN A 82 -17.03 5.98 -8.51
CA GLN A 82 -18.18 5.27 -7.96
C GLN A 82 -17.86 3.79 -7.71
N TYR A 83 -17.25 3.12 -8.69
CA TYR A 83 -16.90 1.71 -8.56
C TYR A 83 -15.86 1.48 -7.45
N LEU A 84 -14.83 2.32 -7.41
CA LEU A 84 -13.81 2.25 -6.39
C LEU A 84 -14.39 2.46 -4.98
N SER A 85 -15.27 3.45 -4.81
CA SER A 85 -15.99 3.69 -3.55
C SER A 85 -16.81 2.46 -3.10
N MET A 86 -17.51 1.80 -4.03
CA MET A 86 -18.24 0.55 -3.72
C MET A 86 -17.31 -0.56 -3.24
N VAL A 87 -16.13 -0.72 -3.86
CA VAL A 87 -15.13 -1.69 -3.41
C VAL A 87 -14.65 -1.35 -2.02
N LEU A 88 -14.31 -0.09 -1.73
CA LEU A 88 -13.82 0.34 -0.42
C LEU A 88 -14.88 0.15 0.69
N LYS A 89 -16.16 0.29 0.36
CA LYS A 89 -17.28 0.07 1.28
C LYS A 89 -17.36 -1.36 1.81
N GLU A 90 -16.89 -2.34 1.03
CA GLU A 90 -16.86 -3.75 1.42
C GLU A 90 -15.79 -4.06 2.49
N TYR A 91 -14.86 -3.12 2.78
CA TYR A 91 -13.74 -3.33 3.72
C TYR A 91 -13.71 -2.25 4.82
N PRO A 92 -14.71 -2.22 5.72
CA PRO A 92 -14.80 -1.22 6.77
C PRO A 92 -13.67 -1.33 7.81
N SER A 93 -13.12 -2.52 8.04
CA SER A 93 -11.97 -2.78 8.92
C SER A 93 -10.75 -1.96 8.51
N VAL A 94 -10.41 -2.01 7.21
CA VAL A 94 -9.25 -1.32 6.63
C VAL A 94 -9.39 0.19 6.72
N ARG A 95 -10.62 0.71 6.57
CA ARG A 95 -10.93 2.15 6.64
C ARG A 95 -10.45 2.80 7.95
N TYR A 96 -10.60 2.09 9.07
CA TYR A 96 -10.23 2.57 10.40
C TYR A 96 -8.86 2.03 10.86
N SER A 97 -8.19 1.26 9.99
CA SER A 97 -6.87 0.69 10.27
C SER A 97 -5.74 1.70 10.01
N PRO A 98 -4.56 1.50 10.64
CA PRO A 98 -3.34 2.23 10.29
C PRO A 98 -2.88 2.03 8.84
N LEU A 99 -3.35 0.97 8.17
CA LEU A 99 -2.96 0.61 6.80
C LEU A 99 -3.69 1.43 5.73
N ARG A 100 -4.70 2.22 6.12
CA ARG A 100 -5.47 3.08 5.20
C ARG A 100 -4.56 3.97 4.34
N SER A 101 -3.56 4.61 4.92
CA SER A 101 -2.64 5.49 4.17
C SER A 101 -1.87 4.71 3.10
N SER A 102 -1.40 3.50 3.43
CA SER A 102 -0.72 2.62 2.46
C SER A 102 -1.65 2.16 1.34
N ILE A 103 -2.93 1.93 1.63
CA ILE A 103 -3.93 1.63 0.60
C ILE A 103 -4.20 2.84 -0.30
N ASN A 104 -4.22 4.05 0.25
CA ASN A 104 -4.36 5.27 -0.55
C ASN A 104 -3.20 5.43 -1.54
N GLU A 105 -1.97 5.27 -1.06
CA GLU A 105 -0.77 5.29 -1.91
C GLU A 105 -0.80 4.21 -3.00
N LEU A 106 -1.26 3.00 -2.65
CA LEU A 106 -1.43 1.92 -3.62
C LEU A 106 -2.43 2.30 -4.73
N ILE A 107 -3.57 2.87 -4.37
CA ILE A 107 -4.59 3.30 -5.34
C ILE A 107 -4.01 4.35 -6.27
N VAL A 108 -3.35 5.38 -5.73
CA VAL A 108 -2.73 6.45 -6.52
C VAL A 108 -1.69 5.88 -7.49
N SER A 109 -0.78 5.03 -6.99
CA SER A 109 0.29 4.45 -7.81
C SER A 109 -0.21 3.50 -8.90
N GLU A 110 -1.20 2.65 -8.62
CA GLU A 110 -1.78 1.76 -9.64
C GLU A 110 -2.61 2.57 -10.67
N CYS A 111 -3.33 3.60 -10.26
CA CYS A 111 -4.02 4.52 -11.16
C CYS A 111 -3.05 5.21 -12.14
N GLN A 112 -1.93 5.72 -11.64
CA GLN A 112 -0.87 6.33 -12.45
C GLN A 112 -0.27 5.33 -13.44
N LYS A 113 -0.01 4.09 -13.00
CA LYS A 113 0.54 3.02 -13.83
C LYS A 113 -0.36 2.64 -15.01
N TYR A 114 -1.67 2.55 -14.81
CA TYR A 114 -2.61 2.15 -15.87
C TYR A 114 -3.16 3.31 -16.69
N GLY A 115 -2.90 4.56 -16.30
CA GLY A 115 -3.38 5.75 -17.00
C GLY A 115 -4.91 5.83 -17.11
N ALA A 116 -5.65 5.10 -16.25
CA ALA A 116 -7.10 5.02 -16.30
C ALA A 116 -7.73 6.37 -15.94
N VAL A 117 -7.33 6.88 -14.77
CA VAL A 117 -7.75 8.13 -14.14
C VAL A 117 -6.65 8.46 -13.13
N THR A 118 -6.06 9.65 -13.18
CA THR A 118 -5.12 10.08 -12.13
C THR A 118 -5.94 10.57 -10.93
N LEU A 119 -5.95 9.78 -9.86
CA LEU A 119 -6.45 10.21 -8.56
C LEU A 119 -5.31 10.74 -7.71
N ASN A 120 -5.57 11.80 -6.96
CA ASN A 120 -4.68 12.29 -5.91
C ASN A 120 -5.12 11.76 -4.54
N GLU A 121 -4.25 11.84 -3.52
CA GLU A 121 -4.54 11.35 -2.17
C GLU A 121 -5.83 11.95 -1.58
N ASP A 122 -6.05 13.26 -1.76
CA ASP A 122 -7.28 13.93 -1.30
C ASP A 122 -8.55 13.34 -1.95
N GLU A 123 -8.46 12.98 -3.23
CA GLU A 123 -9.59 12.36 -3.93
C GLU A 123 -9.85 10.95 -3.41
N VAL A 124 -8.80 10.18 -3.12
CA VAL A 124 -8.94 8.86 -2.51
C VAL A 124 -9.53 8.97 -1.10
N GLU A 125 -9.13 9.98 -0.33
CA GLU A 125 -9.69 10.28 0.99
C GLU A 125 -11.20 10.58 0.92
N LEU A 126 -11.66 11.26 -0.14
CA LEU A 126 -13.08 11.49 -0.40
C LEU A 126 -13.83 10.19 -0.73
N LEU A 127 -13.22 9.26 -1.47
CA LEU A 127 -13.86 7.98 -1.80
C LEU A 127 -14.23 7.19 -0.56
N TRP A 128 -13.37 7.20 0.47
CA TRP A 128 -13.73 6.61 1.75
C TRP A 128 -14.94 7.34 2.36
N LYS A 129 -15.01 8.67 2.34
CA LYS A 129 -16.17 9.40 2.90
C LYS A 129 -17.48 9.10 2.18
N GLU A 130 -17.44 8.90 0.86
CA GLU A 130 -18.58 8.49 0.05
C GLU A 130 -18.99 7.03 0.28
N ALA A 131 -18.05 6.18 0.68
CA ALA A 131 -18.30 4.77 0.99
C ALA A 131 -19.04 4.54 2.32
N VAL A 132 -19.48 5.58 3.03
CA VAL A 132 -20.27 5.48 4.28
C VAL A 132 -21.73 5.16 3.98
#